data_AF-A0A7J9J334-F1
#
_entry.id   AF-A0A7J9J334-F1
#
_cell.length_a   1.000
_cell.length_b   1.000
_cell.length_c   1.000
_cell.angle_alpha   90.00
_cell.angle_beta   90.00
_cell.angle_gamma   90.00
#
_symmetry.space_group_name_H-M   'P 1'
#
loop_
_entity.id
_entity.type
_entity.pdbx_description
1 polymer ?
#
loop_
_entity_poly.entity_id
_entity_poly.type
_entity_poly.pdbx_seq_one_letter_code
_entity_poly.pdbx_strand_id
1 'polypeptide(L)'
;MKEKVEALDKDKLVYRYSVIEGDALMNKLEKITYETKLEASPGGGSICKTSSKYYTIGDFEITEEGIKAGKEKALQIFKAVEAYLLANPDQY
;
A
#
# COMPACT_ATOMS: atom_id res chain seq x y z
N MET A 1 -8.00 0.45 13.69
CA MET A 1 -7.21 -0.36 12.73
C MET A 1 -5.88 -0.67 13.39
N LYS A 2 -5.43 -1.94 13.31
CA LYS A 2 -4.15 -2.39 13.85
C LYS A 2 -3.30 -2.93 12.72
N GLU A 3 -2.08 -2.44 12.64
CA GLU A 3 -1.12 -2.79 11.61
C GLU A 3 0.10 -3.47 12.24
N LYS A 4 0.69 -4.40 11.50
CA LYS A 4 1.92 -5.09 11.85
C LYS A 4 2.93 -4.86 10.76
N VAL A 5 4.11 -4.34 11.10
CA VAL A 5 5.25 -4.28 10.17
C VAL A 5 5.77 -5.69 9.93
N GLU A 6 5.79 -6.12 8.66
CA GLU A 6 6.28 -7.44 8.26
C GLU A 6 7.71 -7.37 7.71
N ALA A 7 8.09 -6.24 7.10
CA ALA A 7 9.46 -5.97 6.66
C ALA A 7 9.69 -4.46 6.49
N LEU A 8 10.92 -4.03 6.81
CA LEU A 8 11.45 -2.71 6.49
C LEU A 8 12.89 -2.90 6.01
N ASP A 9 13.09 -2.78 4.70
CA ASP A 9 14.40 -2.89 4.05
C ASP A 9 14.76 -1.51 3.47
N LYS A 10 15.64 -0.79 4.17
CA LYS A 10 16.05 0.56 3.78
C LYS A 10 16.97 0.56 2.55
N ASP A 11 17.76 -0.51 2.37
CA ASP A 11 18.69 -0.60 1.25
C ASP A 11 17.95 -0.85 -0.07
N LYS A 12 16.91 -1.67 -0.03
CA LYS A 12 16.06 -1.97 -1.20
C LYS A 12 14.85 -1.05 -1.31
N LEU A 13 14.68 -0.12 -0.37
CA LEU A 13 13.53 0.79 -0.25
C LEU A 13 12.20 0.04 -0.31
N VAL A 14 12.11 -1.07 0.44
CA VAL A 14 10.90 -1.89 0.55
C VAL A 14 10.31 -1.74 1.95
N TYR A 15 9.02 -1.44 1.99
CA TYR A 15 8.23 -1.45 3.21
C TYR A 15 7.04 -2.38 3.04
N ARG A 16 6.84 -3.30 3.99
CA ARG A 16 5.73 -4.24 3.99
C ARG A 16 5.06 -4.28 5.35
N TYR A 17 3.74 -4.18 5.35
CA TYR A 17 2.93 -4.26 6.56
C TYR A 17 1.64 -5.05 6.30
N SER A 18 1.06 -5.58 7.36
CA SER A 18 -0.25 -6.24 7.34
C SER A 18 -1.25 -5.50 8.20
N VAL A 19 -2.45 -5.28 7.68
CA VAL A 19 -3.63 -4.94 8.50
C VAL A 19 -4.13 -6.24 9.10
N ILE A 20 -4.11 -6.34 10.43
CA ILE A 20 -4.47 -7.57 11.17
C ILE A 20 -5.76 -7.41 11.98
N GLU A 21 -6.20 -6.17 12.25
CA GLU A 21 -7.49 -5.89 12.89
C GLU A 21 -8.08 -4.58 12.34
N GLY A 22 -9.40 -4.52 12.17
CA GLY A 22 -10.15 -3.31 11.81
C GLY A 22 -11.16 -3.51 10.69
N ASP A 23 -12.03 -2.52 10.49
CA ASP A 23 -13.18 -2.58 9.60
C ASP A 23 -12.83 -2.88 8.13
N ALA A 24 -11.60 -2.56 7.72
CA ALA A 24 -11.07 -2.89 6.40
C ALA A 24 -11.05 -4.39 6.09
N LEU A 25 -11.06 -5.26 7.11
CA LEU A 25 -11.08 -6.72 6.94
C LEU A 25 -12.50 -7.27 6.71
N MET A 26 -13.54 -6.47 6.93
CA MET A 26 -14.96 -6.81 6.68
C MET A 26 -15.47 -8.08 7.37
N ASN A 27 -14.75 -8.61 8.37
CA ASN A 27 -14.95 -9.95 8.92
C ASN A 27 -14.92 -11.08 7.85
N LYS A 28 -14.35 -10.80 6.68
CA LYS A 28 -14.20 -11.70 5.54
C LYS A 28 -12.75 -11.97 5.18
N LEU A 29 -11.83 -11.19 5.73
CA LEU A 29 -10.40 -11.30 5.49
C LEU A 29 -9.69 -11.57 6.82
N GLU A 30 -8.76 -12.53 6.82
CA GLU A 30 -7.87 -12.78 7.96
C GLU A 30 -6.89 -11.62 8.15
N LYS A 31 -6.36 -11.12 7.03
CA LYS A 31 -5.48 -9.95 6.97
C LYS A 31 -5.37 -9.43 5.54
N ILE A 32 -4.81 -8.22 5.41
CA ILE A 32 -4.37 -7.67 4.12
C ILE A 32 -2.91 -7.29 4.27
N THR A 33 -2.04 -7.78 3.40
CA THR A 33 -0.62 -7.39 3.37
C THR A 33 -0.37 -6.43 2.22
N TYR A 34 0.20 -5.28 2.53
CA TYR A 34 0.61 -4.26 1.59
C TYR A 34 2.13 -4.23 1.51
N GLU A 35 2.67 -4.15 0.30
CA GLU A 35 4.09 -3.96 0.05
C GLU A 35 4.28 -2.76 -0.88
N THR A 36 5.16 -1.85 -0.49
CA THR A 36 5.59 -0.71 -1.30
C THR A 36 7.09 -0.81 -1.54
N LYS A 37 7.51 -0.64 -2.79
CA LYS A 37 8.90 -0.60 -3.21
C LYS A 37 9.14 0.65 -4.04
N LEU A 38 10.20 1.38 -3.72
CA LEU A 38 10.67 2.51 -4.52
C LEU A 38 11.92 2.10 -5.31
N GLU A 39 11.93 2.45 -6.59
CA GLU A 39 13.08 2.22 -7.48
C GLU A 39 13.42 3.52 -8.21
N ALA A 40 14.70 3.75 -8.52
CA ALA A 40 15.08 4.93 -9.29
C ALA A 40 14.49 4.88 -10.71
N SER A 41 13.96 6.01 -11.18
CA SER A 41 13.50 6.17 -12.56
C SER A 41 14.65 6.65 -13.45
N PRO A 42 14.80 6.13 -14.70
CA PRO A 42 15.81 6.62 -15.64
C PRO A 42 15.70 8.12 -15.97
N GLY A 43 14.50 8.70 -15.87
CA GLY A 43 14.25 10.12 -16.14
C GLY A 43 14.47 11.06 -14.97
N GLY A 44 15.03 10.58 -13.86
CA GLY A 44 15.00 11.26 -12.57
C GLY A 44 13.71 10.95 -11.80
N GLY A 45 13.78 11.05 -10.46
CA GLY A 45 12.68 10.66 -9.57
C GLY A 45 12.63 9.17 -9.27
N SER A 46 11.45 8.67 -8.87
CA SER A 46 11.25 7.29 -8.42
C SER A 46 10.02 6.63 -9.07
N ILE A 47 10.09 5.32 -9.26
CA ILE A 47 8.97 4.45 -9.59
C ILE A 47 8.49 3.81 -8.29
N CYS A 48 7.24 4.07 -7.93
CA CYS A 48 6.58 3.43 -6.79
C CYS A 48 5.81 2.19 -7.26
N LYS A 49 6.24 1.01 -6.81
CA LYS A 49 5.55 -0.26 -7.05
C LYS A 49 4.83 -0.65 -5.77
N THR A 50 3.52 -0.81 -5.86
CA THR A 50 2.69 -1.27 -4.74
C THR A 50 2.05 -2.61 -5.09
N SER A 51 1.99 -3.50 -4.10
CA SER A 51 1.22 -4.74 -4.20
C SER A 51 0.36 -4.91 -2.95
N SER A 52 -0.76 -5.62 -3.12
CA SER A 52 -1.71 -5.91 -2.05
C SER A 52 -2.09 -7.38 -2.14
N LYS A 53 -1.98 -8.09 -1.02
CA LYS A 53 -2.36 -9.49 -0.88
C LYS A 53 -3.47 -9.59 0.12
N TYR A 54 -4.59 -10.15 -0.30
CA TYR A 54 -5.78 -10.30 0.53
C TYR A 54 -5.90 -11.77 0.93
N TYR A 55 -6.03 -12.03 2.22
CA TYR A 55 -6.15 -13.36 2.78
C TYR A 55 -7.59 -13.57 3.21
N THR A 56 -8.35 -14.33 2.45
CA THR A 56 -9.80 -14.51 2.63
C THR A 56 -10.12 -15.57 3.67
N ILE A 57 -11.21 -15.40 4.40
CA ILE A 57 -11.76 -16.40 5.32
C ILE A 57 -12.73 -17.27 4.52
N GLY A 58 -12.42 -18.55 4.39
CA GLY A 58 -13.22 -19.50 3.60
C GLY A 58 -13.26 -19.11 2.12
N ASP A 59 -14.38 -19.39 1.46
CA ASP A 59 -14.55 -19.20 0.01
C ASP A 59 -14.99 -17.77 -0.37
N PHE A 60 -14.69 -16.77 0.47
CA PHE A 60 -14.99 -15.39 0.13
C PHE A 60 -14.14 -14.93 -1.06
N GLU A 61 -14.80 -14.48 -2.12
CA GLU A 61 -14.15 -13.93 -3.31
C GLU A 61 -14.19 -12.40 -3.29
N ILE A 62 -13.05 -11.79 -3.64
CA ILE A 62 -12.97 -10.34 -3.80
C ILE A 62 -13.24 -10.02 -5.26
N THR A 63 -14.25 -9.19 -5.50
CA THR A 63 -14.60 -8.76 -6.85
C THR A 63 -13.52 -7.88 -7.46
N GLU A 64 -13.36 -7.95 -8.79
CA GLU A 64 -12.44 -7.07 -9.52
C GLU A 64 -12.75 -5.58 -9.28
N GLU A 65 -14.03 -5.23 -9.15
CA GLU A 65 -14.50 -3.88 -8.82
C GLU A 65 -13.99 -3.42 -7.46
N GLY A 66 -14.05 -4.30 -6.44
CA GLY A 66 -13.51 -4.01 -5.11
C GLY A 66 -11.99 -3.82 -5.12
N ILE A 67 -11.27 -4.64 -5.88
CA ILE A 67 -9.81 -4.50 -6.08
C ILE A 67 -9.49 -3.16 -6.74
N LYS A 68 -10.25 -2.80 -7.78
CA LYS A 68 -10.07 -1.54 -8.52
C LYS A 68 -10.34 -0.32 -7.63
N ALA A 69 -11.43 -0.33 -6.87
CA ALA A 69 -11.75 0.74 -5.93
C ALA A 69 -10.66 0.91 -4.86
N GLY A 70 -10.14 -0.20 -4.33
CA GLY A 70 -9.00 -0.19 -3.40
C GLY A 70 -7.75 0.44 -4.02
N LYS A 71 -7.41 0.06 -5.25
CA LYS A 71 -6.29 0.61 -6.01
C LYS A 71 -6.45 2.12 -6.27
N GLU A 72 -7.63 2.58 -6.65
CA GLU A 72 -7.90 3.99 -6.91
C GLU A 72 -7.77 4.84 -5.64
N LYS A 73 -8.29 4.34 -4.50
CA LYS A 73 -8.13 5.00 -3.20
C LYS A 73 -6.66 5.11 -2.79
N ALA A 74 -5.88 4.04 -2.95
CA ALA A 74 -4.45 4.06 -2.65
C ALA A 74 -3.69 5.07 -3.54
N LEU A 75 -4.03 5.13 -4.83
CA LEU A 75 -3.44 6.08 -5.76
C LEU A 75 -3.75 7.54 -5.39
N GLN A 76 -4.98 7.83 -4.95
CA GLN A 76 -5.36 9.18 -4.51
C GLN A 76 -4.55 9.64 -3.29
N ILE A 77 -4.37 8.75 -2.30
CA ILE A 77 -3.53 9.03 -1.12
C ILE A 77 -2.09 9.28 -1.54
N PHE A 78 -1.53 8.42 -2.40
CA PHE A 78 -0.16 8.58 -2.90
C PHE A 78 0.04 9.93 -3.59
N LYS A 79 -0.87 10.33 -4.48
CA LYS A 79 -0.82 11.62 -5.17
C LYS A 79 -0.91 12.81 -4.21
N ALA A 80 -1.70 12.71 -3.14
CA ALA A 80 -1.78 13.77 -2.14
C ALA A 80 -0.45 13.94 -1.39
N VAL A 81 0.21 12.82 -1.02
CA VAL A 81 1.53 12.85 -0.39
C VAL A 81 2.59 13.39 -1.34
N GLU A 82 2.60 12.92 -2.59
CA GLU A 82 3.53 13.42 -3.63
C GLU A 82 3.38 14.93 -3.85
N ALA A 83 2.15 15.43 -4.01
CA ALA A 83 1.90 16.86 -4.17
C ALA A 83 2.37 17.67 -2.95
N TYR A 84 2.18 17.16 -1.74
CA TYR A 84 2.67 17.79 -0.52
C TYR A 84 4.20 17.84 -0.50
N LEU A 85 4.90 16.75 -0.82
CA LEU A 85 6.37 16.71 -0.85
C LEU A 85 6.94 17.65 -1.92
N LEU A 86 6.33 17.70 -3.11
CA LEU A 86 6.73 18.63 -4.18
C LEU A 86 6.54 20.10 -3.78
N ALA A 87 5.53 20.42 -2.97
CA ALA A 87 5.31 21.76 -2.45
C ALA A 87 6.25 22.13 -1.28
N ASN A 88 6.95 21.15 -0.69
CA ASN A 88 7.81 21.32 0.49
C ASN A 88 9.19 20.65 0.29
N PRO A 89 9.98 21.06 -0.73
CA PRO A 89 11.19 20.34 -1.15
C PRO A 89 12.32 20.31 -0.12
N ASP A 90 12.34 21.24 0.84
CA ASP A 90 13.45 21.40 1.80
C ASP A 90 13.19 20.76 3.18
N GLN A 91 12.10 20.01 3.36
CA GLN A 91 11.71 19.48 4.68
C GLN A 91 12.24 18.09 5.02
N TYR A 92 12.71 17.31 4.03
CA TYR A 92 13.05 15.90 4.20
C TYR A 92 14.29 15.49 3.41
#